data_AF-A0A1Y1BT58-F1
#
_entry.id   AF-A0A1Y1BT58-F1
#
_cell.length_a   1.000
_cell.length_b   1.000
_cell.length_c   1.000
_cell.angle_alpha   90.00
_cell.angle_beta   90.00
_cell.angle_gamma   90.00
#
_symmetry.space_group_name_H-M   'P 1'
#
loop_
_entity.id
_entity.type
_entity.pdbx_description
1 polymer ?
#
loop_
_entity_poly.entity_id
_entity_poly.type
_entity_poly.pdbx_seq_one_letter_code
_entity_poly.pdbx_strand_id
1 'polypeptide(L)'
;MMRTIVERFVEQSPMTIMTRLVLQCALHDDWIGAAADAGDEPDDESTREALFMLAVDAIAAIAAWQRIPNAAGMAAPGSGAAVTALHDRMSRWRSGWGRALAKDSVDLLLPVATVRTVDGTRAVDGMRLRVLDGAGDACAPRADGCGCGRACDDPARDAAAGGPRVLPVYDPDLGMIVDLLPYERGRSHERAFVGALLETVRPGELWIVDGRFDTDAILSGWPRRGGAFVVREYGRPAACRPLGDWQEAGGLDDGRVYEQFVGMAGDGGVSGAFRRIEWRRAAVHGEAGEIVTLLTDLPAERFDAPQVVQLSCRRWRDALPLPLDPVTGGAPFGGVPARAALLASGIAAFAYNAFSVMTRVVGAALDLDARDVERLPSLIADGVTATYAGMMIALPPEWWERYDQLPATALGQIVRMLAVHVDPRSERRRRRDNRLSAKSQALLRAATLERLMHDDGDDPAANVFSLRTIAMATRDFSSNPSKALRHAGEALVMVTKYNRPIALLVSIDDWNRLLGEVRETSLTRLSFDAAASQGVRPVALSESSLN
;
A
#
# COMPACT_ATOMS: atom_id res chain seq x y z
N MET A 1 7.35 12.36 32.66
CA MET A 1 7.13 13.48 31.71
C MET A 1 6.81 12.95 30.31
N MET A 2 7.68 12.10 29.73
CA MET A 2 7.49 11.53 28.38
C MET A 2 6.16 10.79 28.19
N ARG A 3 5.81 9.89 29.12
CA ARG A 3 4.52 9.17 29.13
C ARG A 3 3.31 10.10 28.92
N THR A 4 3.27 11.22 29.63
CA THR A 4 2.16 12.18 29.58
C THR A 4 2.11 12.93 28.24
N ILE A 5 3.26 13.19 27.62
CA ILE A 5 3.33 13.80 26.29
C ILE A 5 2.77 12.83 25.25
N VAL A 6 3.25 11.58 25.25
CA VAL A 6 2.80 10.53 24.33
C VAL A 6 1.32 10.22 24.51
N GLU A 7 0.83 10.13 25.74
CA GLU A 7 -0.60 9.94 26.06
C GLU A 7 -1.50 11.00 25.42
N ARG A 8 -1.08 12.28 25.47
CA ARG A 8 -1.84 13.36 24.82
C ARG A 8 -1.88 13.19 23.30
N PHE A 9 -0.80 12.75 22.68
CA PHE A 9 -0.80 12.45 21.25
C PHE A 9 -1.65 11.22 20.91
N VAL A 10 -1.60 10.14 21.70
CA VAL A 10 -2.47 8.97 21.51
C VAL A 10 -3.95 9.36 21.59
N GLU A 11 -4.31 10.26 22.51
CA GLU A 11 -5.69 10.70 22.68
C GLU A 11 -6.15 11.70 21.60
N GLN A 12 -5.31 12.68 21.25
CA GLN A 12 -5.73 13.82 20.42
C GLN A 12 -5.34 13.67 18.96
N SER A 13 -4.20 13.02 18.68
CA SER A 13 -3.67 12.88 17.32
C SER A 13 -2.87 11.59 17.14
N PRO A 14 -3.50 10.40 17.29
CA PRO A 14 -2.81 9.11 17.15
C PRO A 14 -2.24 8.92 15.74
N MET A 15 -2.86 9.54 14.72
CA MET A 15 -2.38 9.53 13.33
C MET A 15 -0.99 10.14 13.16
N THR A 16 -0.57 11.04 14.04
CA THR A 16 0.74 11.69 13.95
C THR A 16 1.85 10.76 14.41
N ILE A 17 1.62 10.02 15.49
CA ILE A 17 2.51 8.92 15.91
C ILE A 17 2.54 7.85 14.82
N MET A 18 1.38 7.47 14.28
CA MET A 18 1.30 6.49 13.19
C MET A 18 2.13 6.94 11.98
N THR A 19 2.01 8.21 11.57
CA THR A 19 2.77 8.74 10.44
C THR A 19 4.27 8.59 10.67
N ARG A 20 4.78 8.97 11.86
CA ARG A 20 6.20 8.80 12.17
C ARG A 20 6.62 7.33 12.08
N LEU A 21 5.89 6.43 12.74
CA LEU A 21 6.24 5.00 12.77
C LEU A 21 6.16 4.35 11.38
N VAL A 22 5.15 4.69 10.59
CA VAL A 22 4.97 4.11 9.24
C VAL A 22 6.03 4.65 8.27
N LEU A 23 6.38 5.94 8.34
CA LEU A 23 7.47 6.49 7.52
C LEU A 23 8.83 5.89 7.89
N GLN A 24 9.08 5.68 9.18
CA GLN A 24 10.29 5.02 9.68
C GLN A 24 10.35 3.56 9.22
N CYS A 25 9.24 2.82 9.32
CA CYS A 25 9.14 1.46 8.78
C CYS A 25 9.33 1.41 7.25
N ALA A 26 8.87 2.41 6.51
CA ALA A 26 8.91 2.45 5.06
C ALA A 26 10.29 2.80 4.49
N LEU A 27 11.25 3.16 5.34
CA LEU A 27 12.60 3.54 4.98
C LEU A 27 13.59 2.49 5.51
N HIS A 28 14.48 2.01 4.66
CA HIS A 28 15.47 1.00 5.07
C HIS A 28 16.62 1.66 5.86
N ASP A 29 17.16 0.98 6.87
CA ASP A 29 18.30 1.50 7.66
C ASP A 29 19.53 1.80 6.80
N ASP A 30 19.90 0.86 5.91
CA ASP A 30 21.01 1.00 4.94
C ASP A 30 20.87 2.15 3.94
N TRP A 31 19.68 2.76 3.79
CA TRP A 31 19.51 3.87 2.85
C TRP A 31 20.30 5.12 3.24
N ILE A 32 20.65 5.26 4.50
CA ILE A 32 21.38 6.42 4.99
C ILE A 32 22.78 6.02 5.49
N GLY A 33 22.89 4.86 6.18
CA GLY A 33 24.16 4.39 6.75
C GLY A 33 25.20 3.83 5.77
N ALA A 34 24.83 3.36 4.57
CA ALA A 34 25.80 2.85 3.59
C ALA A 34 26.68 3.95 2.95
N ALA A 35 26.48 5.22 3.33
CA ALA A 35 27.23 6.39 2.86
C ALA A 35 28.49 6.71 3.71
N ALA A 36 28.74 5.99 4.81
CA ALA A 36 29.81 6.30 5.77
C ALA A 36 31.24 5.91 5.32
N ASP A 37 31.41 5.13 4.24
CA ASP A 37 32.74 4.67 3.79
C ASP A 37 33.59 5.75 3.08
N ALA A 38 33.09 6.98 2.94
CA ALA A 38 33.78 8.06 2.23
C ALA A 38 33.88 9.37 3.02
N GLY A 39 34.45 9.33 4.23
CA GLY A 39 35.17 10.46 4.88
C GLY A 39 34.41 11.74 5.26
N ASP A 40 33.20 11.96 4.73
CA ASP A 40 32.23 12.97 5.13
C ASP A 40 30.96 12.20 5.53
N GLU A 41 30.84 11.77 6.79
CA GLU A 41 29.59 11.16 7.27
C GLU A 41 28.46 12.18 7.09
N PRO A 42 27.46 11.91 6.22
CA PRO A 42 26.25 12.70 6.25
C PRO A 42 25.60 12.54 7.63
N ASP A 43 25.03 13.62 8.17
CA ASP A 43 24.12 13.51 9.31
C ASP A 43 22.88 12.74 8.81
N ASP A 44 22.92 11.43 9.01
CA ASP A 44 21.93 10.49 8.52
C ASP A 44 20.53 10.84 9.06
N GLU A 45 20.49 11.23 10.33
CA GLU A 45 19.28 11.67 11.02
C GLU A 45 18.73 12.95 10.39
N SER A 46 19.57 13.96 10.12
CA SER A 46 19.12 15.18 9.42
C SER A 46 18.51 14.89 8.04
N THR A 47 19.06 13.92 7.33
CA THR A 47 18.58 13.54 5.98
C THR A 47 17.24 12.81 6.08
N ARG A 48 17.10 11.89 7.03
CA ARG A 48 15.86 11.19 7.37
C ARG A 48 14.74 12.15 7.74
N GLU A 49 15.02 13.07 8.66
CA GLU A 49 14.03 14.04 9.13
C GLU A 49 13.60 14.99 8.01
N ALA A 50 14.51 15.43 7.15
CA ALA A 50 14.18 16.23 5.97
C ALA A 50 13.25 15.47 5.01
N LEU A 51 13.52 14.17 4.77
CA LEU A 51 12.66 13.33 3.94
C LEU A 51 11.26 13.16 4.55
N PHE A 52 11.17 12.92 5.86
CA PHE A 52 9.88 12.72 6.52
C PHE A 52 9.04 14.00 6.58
N MET A 53 9.67 15.16 6.79
CA MET A 53 8.98 16.44 6.69
C MET A 53 8.39 16.66 5.28
N LEU A 54 9.16 16.36 4.22
CA LEU A 54 8.65 16.43 2.85
C LEU A 54 7.55 15.39 2.58
N ALA A 55 7.63 14.20 3.19
CA ALA A 55 6.58 13.19 3.09
C ALA A 55 5.29 13.66 3.77
N VAL A 56 5.38 14.33 4.93
CA VAL A 56 4.23 14.95 5.60
C VAL A 56 3.59 16.04 4.75
N ASP A 57 4.39 16.91 4.12
CA ASP A 57 3.89 17.90 3.16
C ASP A 57 3.17 17.24 1.98
N ALA A 58 3.70 16.11 1.48
CA ALA A 58 3.05 15.34 0.42
C ALA A 58 1.74 14.68 0.87
N ILE A 59 1.65 14.16 2.11
CA ILE A 59 0.39 13.64 2.68
C ILE A 59 -0.69 14.72 2.67
N ALA A 60 -0.34 15.93 3.11
CA ALA A 60 -1.26 17.07 3.11
C ALA A 60 -1.72 17.42 1.69
N ALA A 61 -0.79 17.45 0.73
CA ALA A 61 -1.12 17.71 -0.68
C ALA A 61 -2.03 16.63 -1.27
N ILE A 62 -1.76 15.34 -1.02
CA ILE A 62 -2.58 14.22 -1.51
C ILE A 62 -4.02 14.31 -0.98
N ALA A 63 -4.19 14.59 0.31
CA ALA A 63 -5.52 14.75 0.90
C ALA A 63 -6.25 16.02 0.41
N ALA A 64 -5.52 17.10 0.11
CA ALA A 64 -6.10 18.30 -0.47
C ALA A 64 -6.65 18.05 -1.88
N TRP A 65 -5.90 17.30 -2.71
CA TRP A 65 -6.34 16.90 -4.05
C TRP A 65 -7.62 16.07 -4.04
N GLN A 66 -7.78 15.19 -3.04
CA GLN A 66 -9.01 14.40 -2.89
C GLN A 66 -10.24 15.27 -2.62
N ARG A 67 -10.08 16.39 -1.89
CA ARG A 67 -11.17 17.34 -1.61
C ARG A 67 -11.48 18.25 -2.79
N ILE A 68 -10.43 18.74 -3.44
CA ILE A 68 -10.52 19.70 -4.54
C ILE A 68 -9.56 19.25 -5.65
N PRO A 69 -10.07 18.61 -6.71
CA PRO A 69 -9.26 18.31 -7.89
C PRO A 69 -8.68 19.61 -8.47
N ASN A 70 -7.39 19.61 -8.82
CA ASN A 70 -6.60 20.79 -9.22
C ASN A 70 -6.24 21.76 -8.08
N ALA A 71 -6.13 21.30 -6.83
CA ALA A 71 -5.46 22.05 -5.75
C ALA A 71 -3.96 22.31 -5.98
N ALA A 72 -3.47 22.14 -7.22
CA ALA A 72 -2.14 22.51 -7.69
C ALA A 72 -1.87 23.99 -7.36
N GLY A 73 -1.13 24.23 -6.27
CA GLY A 73 -0.91 25.57 -5.73
C GLY A 73 -0.84 25.62 -4.20
N MET A 74 -1.22 24.57 -3.49
CA MET A 74 -1.16 24.48 -2.03
C MET A 74 0.17 23.93 -1.49
N ALA A 75 1.22 23.91 -2.30
CA ALA A 75 2.53 23.40 -1.87
C ALA A 75 3.06 24.21 -0.68
N ALA A 76 3.63 23.51 0.30
CA ALA A 76 4.23 24.16 1.47
C ALA A 76 5.33 25.15 1.01
N PRO A 77 5.39 26.38 1.56
CA PRO A 77 6.42 27.36 1.20
C PRO A 77 7.82 26.78 1.37
N GLY A 78 8.65 26.91 0.33
CA GLY A 78 10.05 26.43 0.36
C GLY A 78 10.22 24.91 0.14
N SER A 79 9.14 24.14 0.00
CA SER A 79 9.20 22.69 -0.23
C SER A 79 10.05 22.29 -1.44
N GLY A 80 9.97 23.01 -2.57
CA GLY A 80 10.83 22.72 -3.72
C GLY A 80 12.32 22.99 -3.48
N ALA A 81 12.65 23.99 -2.66
CA ALA A 81 14.03 24.24 -2.26
C ALA A 81 14.55 23.13 -1.33
N ALA A 82 13.71 22.65 -0.42
CA ALA A 82 14.04 21.51 0.46
C ALA A 82 14.25 20.21 -0.34
N VAL A 83 13.37 19.91 -1.31
CA VAL A 83 13.58 18.77 -2.24
C VAL A 83 14.89 18.93 -3.00
N THR A 84 15.21 20.15 -3.45
CA THR A 84 16.45 20.43 -4.18
C THR A 84 17.69 20.20 -3.30
N ALA A 85 17.66 20.68 -2.05
CA ALA A 85 18.75 20.48 -1.10
C ALA A 85 18.95 19.00 -0.76
N LEU A 86 17.85 18.26 -0.56
CA LEU A 86 17.89 16.82 -0.33
C LEU A 86 18.45 16.08 -1.55
N HIS A 87 18.00 16.43 -2.76
CA HIS A 87 18.56 15.91 -4.01
C HIS A 87 20.07 16.16 -4.10
N ASP A 88 20.53 17.39 -3.84
CA ASP A 88 21.95 17.73 -3.95
C ASP A 88 22.82 16.98 -2.96
N ARG A 89 22.27 16.66 -1.78
CA ARG A 89 22.91 15.80 -0.79
C ARG A 89 22.97 14.35 -1.27
N MET A 90 21.83 13.79 -1.69
CA MET A 90 21.67 12.35 -1.99
C MET A 90 22.27 11.93 -3.34
N SER A 91 22.18 12.79 -4.36
CA SER A 91 22.63 12.47 -5.73
C SER A 91 24.14 12.34 -5.88
N ARG A 92 24.92 12.73 -4.86
CA ARG A 92 26.37 12.46 -4.80
C ARG A 92 26.69 10.98 -4.54
N TRP A 93 25.73 10.23 -4.01
CA TRP A 93 25.96 8.89 -3.46
C TRP A 93 25.36 7.77 -4.32
N ARG A 94 24.19 8.02 -4.89
CA ARG A 94 23.46 7.05 -5.71
C ARG A 94 22.57 7.77 -6.72
N SER A 95 22.38 7.16 -7.88
CA SER A 95 21.39 7.60 -8.87
C SER A 95 20.07 6.85 -8.68
N GLY A 96 18.94 7.48 -9.04
CA GLY A 96 17.64 6.80 -9.09
C GLY A 96 16.91 6.65 -7.75
N TRP A 97 17.29 7.43 -6.74
CA TRP A 97 16.67 7.42 -5.40
C TRP A 97 15.14 7.46 -5.42
N GLY A 98 14.54 8.35 -6.21
CA GLY A 98 13.08 8.51 -6.21
C GLY A 98 12.33 7.22 -6.57
N ARG A 99 12.82 6.49 -7.58
CA ARG A 99 12.23 5.21 -7.99
C ARG A 99 12.48 4.11 -6.95
N ALA A 100 13.70 4.03 -6.44
CA ALA A 100 14.03 3.06 -5.39
C ALA A 100 13.18 3.27 -4.12
N LEU A 101 12.89 4.53 -3.78
CA LEU A 101 12.16 4.87 -2.55
C LEU A 101 10.72 4.36 -2.63
N ALA A 102 10.07 4.53 -3.79
CA ALA A 102 8.74 3.99 -4.03
C ALA A 102 8.74 2.45 -3.94
N LYS A 103 9.69 1.78 -4.60
CA LYS A 103 9.77 0.31 -4.63
C LYS A 103 10.05 -0.30 -3.25
N ASP A 104 11.11 0.14 -2.60
CA ASP A 104 11.58 -0.42 -1.33
C ASP A 104 10.53 -0.19 -0.23
N SER A 105 9.82 0.95 -0.27
CA SER A 105 8.74 1.22 0.69
C SER A 105 7.62 0.20 0.65
N VAL A 106 7.31 -0.39 -0.51
CA VAL A 106 6.26 -1.41 -0.62
C VAL A 106 6.67 -2.66 0.14
N ASP A 107 7.88 -3.17 -0.10
CA ASP A 107 8.37 -4.39 0.52
C ASP A 107 8.44 -4.25 2.05
N LEU A 108 8.87 -3.08 2.52
CA LEU A 108 8.98 -2.77 3.94
C LEU A 108 7.61 -2.57 4.62
N LEU A 109 6.63 -2.02 3.89
CA LEU A 109 5.29 -1.77 4.43
C LEU A 109 4.36 -2.97 4.38
N LEU A 110 4.66 -3.99 3.56
CA LEU A 110 3.82 -5.19 3.43
C LEU A 110 3.42 -5.82 4.79
N PRO A 111 4.34 -6.06 5.75
CA PRO A 111 3.99 -6.65 7.05
C PRO A 111 3.07 -5.78 7.91
N VAL A 112 3.12 -4.46 7.73
CA VAL A 112 2.24 -3.49 8.42
C VAL A 112 0.87 -3.47 7.74
N ALA A 113 0.86 -3.47 6.41
CA ALA A 113 -0.32 -3.44 5.55
C ALA A 113 -1.15 -4.73 5.61
N THR A 114 -0.52 -5.88 5.94
CA THR A 114 -1.23 -7.16 6.16
C THR A 114 -2.11 -7.10 7.39
N VAL A 115 -3.29 -6.53 7.24
CA VAL A 115 -4.42 -6.87 8.08
C VAL A 115 -4.86 -8.26 7.65
N ARG A 116 -5.06 -9.19 8.59
CA ARG A 116 -5.59 -10.53 8.28
C ARG A 116 -6.89 -10.39 7.51
N THR A 117 -6.83 -10.41 6.18
CA THR A 117 -8.01 -10.55 5.34
C THR A 117 -8.48 -11.98 5.55
N VAL A 118 -9.64 -12.12 6.19
CA VAL A 118 -10.48 -13.29 5.99
C VAL A 118 -10.80 -13.26 4.50
N ASP A 119 -10.30 -14.27 3.79
CA ASP A 119 -10.30 -14.44 2.34
C ASP A 119 -9.29 -13.56 1.57
N GLY A 120 -8.09 -14.12 1.42
CA GLY A 120 -7.08 -13.66 0.46
C GLY A 120 -7.51 -13.93 -0.98
N THR A 121 -8.45 -13.16 -1.49
CA THR A 121 -8.70 -13.02 -2.93
C THR A 121 -7.55 -12.23 -3.55
N ARG A 122 -6.46 -12.92 -3.87
CA ARG A 122 -5.44 -12.42 -4.81
C ARG A 122 -6.13 -12.12 -6.15
N ALA A 123 -5.91 -10.92 -6.67
CA ALA A 123 -6.77 -10.21 -7.62
C ALA A 123 -7.28 -10.96 -8.85
N VAL A 124 -6.50 -11.85 -9.48
CA VAL A 124 -6.94 -12.55 -10.69
C VAL A 124 -6.21 -13.91 -10.74
N ASP A 125 -6.90 -15.01 -10.46
CA ASP A 125 -6.34 -16.38 -10.47
C ASP A 125 -5.01 -16.54 -9.71
N GLY A 126 -4.85 -15.84 -8.57
CA GLY A 126 -3.63 -15.92 -7.77
C GLY A 126 -2.45 -15.07 -8.25
N MET A 127 -2.57 -14.35 -9.36
CA MET A 127 -1.57 -13.42 -9.88
C MET A 127 -1.62 -12.07 -9.14
N ARG A 128 -0.47 -11.42 -8.97
CA ARG A 128 -0.38 -10.04 -8.46
C ARG A 128 -0.63 -9.05 -9.58
N LEU A 129 -1.46 -8.04 -9.35
CA LEU A 129 -1.74 -7.03 -10.38
C LEU A 129 -0.65 -5.96 -10.45
N ARG A 130 -0.37 -5.53 -11.67
CA ARG A 130 0.46 -4.37 -11.99
C ARG A 130 -0.30 -3.51 -12.98
N VAL A 131 -0.79 -2.36 -12.56
CA VAL A 131 -1.55 -1.47 -13.43
C VAL A 131 -0.67 -0.28 -13.82
N LEU A 132 -0.53 -0.08 -15.12
CA LEU A 132 0.13 1.06 -15.72
C LEU A 132 -0.89 1.80 -16.58
N ASP A 133 -1.40 2.91 -16.05
CA ASP A 133 -2.46 3.70 -16.66
C ASP A 133 -1.94 5.06 -17.14
N GLY A 134 -1.82 5.23 -18.45
CA GLY A 134 -1.46 6.46 -19.14
C GLY A 134 -2.65 7.32 -19.60
N ALA A 135 -3.90 6.97 -19.25
CA ALA A 135 -5.12 7.61 -19.76
C ALA A 135 -5.30 9.08 -19.35
N GLY A 136 -4.53 9.57 -18.37
CA GLY A 136 -4.55 10.98 -17.94
C GLY A 136 -3.84 11.96 -18.89
N ASP A 137 -2.89 11.48 -19.70
CA ASP A 137 -2.15 12.33 -20.63
C ASP A 137 -2.68 12.12 -22.04
N ALA A 138 -3.48 13.08 -22.53
CA ALA A 138 -3.86 13.19 -23.95
C ALA A 138 -2.63 13.21 -24.90
N CYS A 139 -1.41 13.30 -24.35
CA CYS A 139 -0.11 13.21 -25.02
C CYS A 139 0.87 12.23 -24.38
N ALA A 140 0.41 10.99 -24.19
CA ALA A 140 1.27 9.85 -23.93
C ALA A 140 2.24 9.54 -25.11
N PRO A 141 3.37 8.85 -24.85
CA PRO A 141 4.47 8.68 -25.81
C PRO A 141 4.04 7.98 -27.10
N ARG A 142 4.48 8.48 -28.25
CA ARG A 142 4.36 7.78 -29.53
C ARG A 142 5.53 8.05 -30.44
N ALA A 143 5.90 7.04 -31.22
CA ALA A 143 6.85 7.15 -32.32
C ALA A 143 6.46 8.21 -33.38
N ASP A 144 5.16 8.47 -33.54
CA ASP A 144 4.56 9.38 -34.52
C ASP A 144 4.09 10.74 -33.92
N GLY A 145 4.37 10.99 -32.63
CA GLY A 145 3.94 12.21 -31.92
C GLY A 145 2.50 12.19 -31.39
N CYS A 146 2.12 13.21 -30.62
CA CYS A 146 0.79 13.30 -30.01
C CYS A 146 -0.23 14.00 -30.94
N GLY A 147 -1.28 13.27 -31.33
CA GLY A 147 -2.36 13.76 -32.21
C GLY A 147 -3.35 14.77 -31.60
N CYS A 148 -3.02 15.41 -30.47
CA CYS A 148 -3.94 16.35 -29.80
C CYS A 148 -3.98 17.75 -30.44
N GLY A 149 -3.23 17.98 -31.53
CA GLY A 149 -3.14 19.28 -32.22
C GLY A 149 -2.38 20.37 -31.46
N ARG A 150 -1.92 20.10 -30.23
CA ARG A 150 -0.99 20.98 -29.49
C ARG A 150 0.43 20.62 -29.92
N ALA A 151 1.30 21.62 -30.14
CA ALA A 151 2.74 21.42 -30.30
C ALA A 151 3.36 20.98 -28.96
N CYS A 152 3.06 19.74 -28.58
CA CYS A 152 3.43 19.11 -27.30
C CYS A 152 4.70 18.27 -27.42
N ASP A 153 5.14 18.03 -28.66
CA ASP A 153 6.46 17.50 -29.02
C ASP A 153 7.47 18.64 -29.27
N ASP A 154 7.10 19.90 -28.96
CA ASP A 154 8.00 21.05 -29.05
C ASP A 154 9.01 21.01 -27.89
N PRO A 155 10.31 20.79 -28.15
CA PRO A 155 11.33 20.73 -27.11
C PRO A 155 11.42 22.02 -26.28
N ALA A 156 11.01 23.18 -26.83
CA ALA A 156 10.93 24.42 -26.06
C ALA A 156 9.78 24.43 -25.05
N ARG A 157 8.67 23.74 -25.33
CA ARG A 157 7.55 23.56 -24.40
C ARG A 157 7.77 22.41 -23.42
N ASP A 158 8.44 21.35 -23.83
CA ASP A 158 8.87 20.27 -22.91
C ASP A 158 9.90 20.81 -21.91
N ALA A 159 10.79 21.70 -22.35
CA ALA A 159 11.69 22.46 -21.48
C ALA A 159 10.96 23.47 -20.58
N ALA A 160 9.89 24.13 -21.07
CA ALA A 160 9.10 25.09 -20.29
C ALA A 160 8.09 24.45 -19.32
N ALA A 161 7.67 23.20 -19.58
CA ALA A 161 6.74 22.43 -18.73
C ALA A 161 7.42 21.63 -17.61
N GLY A 162 8.76 21.67 -17.54
CA GLY A 162 9.55 21.30 -16.36
C GLY A 162 9.77 19.80 -16.15
N GLY A 163 10.88 19.28 -16.69
CA GLY A 163 11.60 18.12 -16.17
C GLY A 163 11.10 16.71 -16.52
N PRO A 164 11.89 15.67 -16.18
CA PRO A 164 11.56 14.26 -16.40
C PRO A 164 10.26 13.90 -15.67
N ARG A 165 9.36 13.20 -16.36
CA ARG A 165 8.07 12.78 -15.82
C ARG A 165 8.16 11.34 -15.35
N VAL A 166 7.20 10.91 -14.53
CA VAL A 166 7.09 9.51 -14.10
C VAL A 166 5.66 9.00 -14.27
N LEU A 167 5.53 7.74 -14.64
CA LEU A 167 4.27 7.00 -14.61
C LEU A 167 4.29 6.03 -13.44
N PRO A 168 3.35 6.15 -12.48
CA PRO A 168 3.23 5.19 -11.39
C PRO A 168 2.71 3.86 -11.92
N VAL A 169 3.37 2.78 -11.53
CA VAL A 169 2.82 1.42 -11.58
C VAL A 169 2.26 1.14 -10.20
N TYR A 170 1.01 0.72 -10.11
CA TYR A 170 0.36 0.45 -8.83
C TYR A 170 -0.23 -0.95 -8.76
N ASP A 171 -0.34 -1.45 -7.54
CA ASP A 171 -1.04 -2.69 -7.22
C ASP A 171 -2.35 -2.33 -6.49
N PRO A 172 -3.51 -2.49 -7.14
CA PRO A 172 -4.80 -2.13 -6.56
C PRO A 172 -5.18 -2.97 -5.34
N ASP A 173 -4.69 -4.20 -5.21
CA ASP A 173 -4.98 -5.04 -4.02
C ASP A 173 -4.25 -4.49 -2.79
N LEU A 174 -3.01 -4.07 -2.99
CA LEU A 174 -2.19 -3.43 -1.97
C LEU A 174 -2.63 -1.97 -1.73
N GLY A 175 -3.22 -1.32 -2.74
CA GLY A 175 -3.47 0.11 -2.74
C GLY A 175 -2.17 0.93 -2.74
N MET A 176 -1.07 0.40 -3.29
CA MET A 176 0.26 1.01 -3.24
C MET A 176 0.86 1.20 -4.63
N ILE A 177 1.73 2.20 -4.76
CA ILE A 177 2.58 2.44 -5.93
C ILE A 177 3.80 1.54 -5.78
N VAL A 178 3.91 0.57 -6.68
CA VAL A 178 4.94 -0.48 -6.66
C VAL A 178 6.15 -0.16 -7.53
N ASP A 179 6.02 0.79 -8.46
CA ASP A 179 7.16 1.34 -9.20
C ASP A 179 6.84 2.74 -9.76
N LEU A 180 7.88 3.50 -10.10
CA LEU A 180 7.82 4.76 -10.83
C LEU A 180 8.66 4.65 -12.09
N LEU A 181 8.00 4.56 -13.25
CA LEU A 181 8.68 4.47 -14.53
C LEU A 181 9.00 5.87 -15.05
N PRO A 182 10.28 6.26 -15.19
CA PRO A 182 10.64 7.54 -15.78
C PRO A 182 10.22 7.56 -17.25
N TYR A 183 9.61 8.65 -17.69
CA TYR A 183 9.28 8.87 -19.09
C TYR A 183 9.60 10.30 -19.52
N GLU A 184 10.18 10.40 -20.70
CA GLU A 184 10.38 11.64 -21.44
C GLU A 184 9.81 11.45 -22.84
N ARG A 185 9.44 12.54 -23.52
CA ARG A 185 8.90 12.44 -24.87
C ARG A 185 10.02 12.23 -25.90
N GLY A 186 9.69 11.55 -26.99
CA GLY A 186 10.60 11.27 -28.10
C GLY A 186 11.03 9.81 -28.22
N ARG A 187 11.38 9.38 -29.44
CA ARG A 187 11.63 7.97 -29.79
C ARG A 187 12.73 7.27 -28.97
N SER A 188 13.81 7.96 -28.65
CA SER A 188 14.89 7.37 -27.82
C SER A 188 14.42 7.12 -26.38
N HIS A 189 13.57 8.00 -25.85
CA HIS A 189 13.02 7.90 -24.51
C HIS A 189 11.89 6.87 -24.41
N GLU A 190 11.14 6.67 -25.50
CA GLU A 190 10.14 5.59 -25.62
C GLU A 190 10.78 4.20 -25.48
N ARG A 191 11.93 3.97 -26.13
CA ARG A 191 12.70 2.73 -25.95
C ARG A 191 13.24 2.57 -24.54
N ALA A 192 13.72 3.65 -23.92
CA ALA A 192 14.20 3.63 -22.55
C ALA A 192 13.07 3.32 -21.55
N PHE A 193 11.89 3.89 -21.77
CA PHE A 193 10.68 3.60 -20.99
C PHE A 193 10.27 2.14 -21.12
N VAL A 194 10.18 1.60 -22.35
CA VAL A 194 9.84 0.19 -22.57
C VAL A 194 10.89 -0.72 -21.94
N GLY A 195 12.18 -0.43 -22.09
CA GLY A 195 13.24 -1.17 -21.39
C GLY A 195 13.04 -1.18 -19.87
N ALA A 196 12.80 -0.01 -19.28
CA ALA A 196 12.56 0.15 -17.85
C ALA A 196 11.29 -0.55 -17.35
N LEU A 197 10.25 -0.65 -18.19
CA LEU A 197 9.03 -1.43 -17.92
C LEU A 197 9.35 -2.93 -17.92
N LEU A 198 9.99 -3.43 -18.97
CA LEU A 198 10.26 -4.86 -19.14
C LEU A 198 11.19 -5.44 -18.06
N GLU A 199 12.14 -4.64 -17.56
CA GLU A 199 13.01 -5.03 -16.44
C GLU A 199 12.25 -5.31 -15.13
N THR A 200 11.05 -4.75 -14.98
CA THR A 200 10.24 -4.84 -13.76
C THR A 200 9.30 -6.03 -13.75
N VAL A 201 8.99 -6.58 -14.92
CA VAL A 201 8.05 -7.69 -15.06
C VAL A 201 8.60 -8.90 -14.31
N ARG A 202 7.81 -9.43 -13.36
CA ARG A 202 8.16 -10.66 -12.63
C ARG A 202 7.17 -11.80 -12.94
N PRO A 203 7.61 -13.06 -12.85
CA PRO A 203 6.70 -14.20 -12.92
C PRO A 203 5.60 -14.14 -11.85
N GLY A 204 4.40 -14.60 -12.21
CA GLY A 204 3.22 -14.60 -11.32
C GLY A 204 2.53 -13.24 -11.17
N GLU A 205 2.84 -12.28 -12.04
CA GLU A 205 2.17 -10.99 -12.13
C GLU A 205 1.26 -10.92 -13.36
N LEU A 206 0.20 -10.13 -13.28
CA LEU A 206 -0.64 -9.75 -14.41
C LEU A 206 -0.53 -8.23 -14.59
N TRP A 207 -0.01 -7.83 -15.74
CA TRP A 207 0.14 -6.43 -16.13
C TRP A 207 -1.05 -5.95 -16.93
N ILE A 208 -1.69 -4.87 -16.48
CA ILE A 208 -2.74 -4.16 -17.20
C ILE A 208 -2.14 -2.85 -17.68
N VAL A 209 -1.90 -2.77 -18.98
CA VAL A 209 -1.25 -1.62 -19.63
C VAL A 209 -2.29 -0.88 -20.45
N ASP A 210 -2.75 0.23 -19.91
CA ASP A 210 -3.75 1.09 -20.55
C ASP A 210 -3.14 2.48 -20.82
N GLY A 211 -2.58 2.67 -22.01
CA GLY A 211 -2.03 3.96 -22.42
C GLY A 211 -1.49 3.94 -23.84
N ARG A 212 -1.22 5.13 -24.39
CA ARG A 212 -0.61 5.25 -25.72
C ARG A 212 0.90 5.04 -25.55
N PHE A 213 1.35 3.81 -25.75
CA PHE A 213 2.77 3.41 -25.69
C PHE A 213 3.16 2.69 -26.98
N ASP A 214 4.45 2.42 -27.18
CA ASP A 214 4.94 1.55 -28.26
C ASP A 214 4.56 0.09 -27.97
N THR A 215 3.35 -0.29 -28.38
CA THR A 215 2.83 -1.66 -28.22
C THR A 215 3.73 -2.70 -28.88
N ASP A 216 4.32 -2.40 -30.05
CA ASP A 216 5.20 -3.34 -30.75
C ASP A 216 6.49 -3.61 -29.96
N ALA A 217 7.09 -2.56 -29.37
CA ALA A 217 8.26 -2.69 -28.51
C ALA A 217 7.94 -3.44 -27.21
N ILE A 218 6.79 -3.18 -26.58
CA ILE A 218 6.35 -3.89 -25.37
C ILE A 218 6.19 -5.38 -25.66
N LEU A 219 5.48 -5.75 -26.72
CA LEU A 219 5.20 -7.15 -27.04
C LEU A 219 6.45 -7.92 -27.49
N SER A 220 7.29 -7.30 -28.32
CA SER A 220 8.53 -7.95 -28.80
C SER A 220 9.55 -8.17 -27.68
N GLY A 221 9.58 -7.27 -26.69
CA GLY A 221 10.47 -7.37 -25.53
C GLY A 221 9.88 -8.13 -24.34
N TRP A 222 8.60 -8.53 -24.40
CA TRP A 222 7.93 -9.15 -23.24
C TRP A 222 8.64 -10.44 -22.81
N PRO A 223 9.01 -10.59 -21.52
CA PRO A 223 9.75 -11.77 -21.08
C PRO A 223 8.90 -13.05 -21.24
N ARG A 224 9.33 -14.00 -22.07
CA ARG A 224 8.60 -15.25 -22.41
C ARG A 224 8.24 -16.17 -21.22
N ARG A 225 8.84 -15.96 -20.05
CA ARG A 225 8.53 -16.66 -18.78
C ARG A 225 8.25 -15.68 -17.64
N GLY A 226 7.90 -14.43 -17.99
CA GLY A 226 7.60 -13.34 -17.08
C GLY A 226 6.16 -13.37 -16.55
N GLY A 227 5.61 -12.19 -16.30
CA GLY A 227 4.20 -12.01 -15.97
C GLY A 227 3.31 -12.10 -17.21
N ALA A 228 2.01 -12.30 -17.00
CA ALA A 228 0.99 -12.17 -18.04
C ALA A 228 0.68 -10.69 -18.32
N PHE A 229 0.07 -10.40 -19.46
CA PHE A 229 -0.31 -9.04 -19.83
C PHE A 229 -1.71 -8.94 -20.45
N VAL A 230 -2.30 -7.76 -20.28
CA VAL A 230 -3.42 -7.22 -21.05
C VAL A 230 -3.02 -5.81 -21.46
N VAL A 231 -2.74 -5.61 -22.75
CA VAL A 231 -2.34 -4.31 -23.32
C VAL A 231 -3.45 -3.79 -24.21
N ARG A 232 -3.91 -2.56 -23.94
CA ARG A 232 -4.88 -1.88 -24.81
C ARG A 232 -4.17 -1.24 -25.99
N GLU A 233 -4.62 -1.54 -27.20
CA GLU A 233 -4.14 -0.89 -28.41
C GLU A 233 -4.80 0.47 -28.59
N TYR A 234 -3.99 1.46 -28.92
CA TYR A 234 -4.46 2.79 -29.23
C TYR A 234 -3.95 3.24 -30.60
N GLY A 235 -4.86 3.67 -31.48
CA GLY A 235 -4.50 4.25 -32.76
C GLY A 235 -4.02 3.20 -33.75
N ARG A 236 -2.71 3.16 -34.04
CA ARG A 236 -2.14 2.21 -35.01
C ARG A 236 -2.15 0.80 -34.41
N PRO A 237 -2.72 -0.20 -35.13
CA PRO A 237 -2.60 -1.61 -34.76
C PRO A 237 -1.14 -2.05 -34.62
N ALA A 238 -0.86 -2.87 -33.61
CA ALA A 238 0.42 -3.55 -33.48
C ALA A 238 0.69 -4.40 -34.74
N ALA A 239 1.96 -4.53 -35.11
CA ALA A 239 2.45 -5.30 -36.25
C ALA A 239 2.40 -6.82 -35.99
N CYS A 240 1.21 -7.32 -35.63
CA CYS A 240 0.95 -8.72 -35.36
C CYS A 240 0.47 -9.44 -36.63
N ARG A 241 0.96 -10.67 -36.86
CA ARG A 241 0.44 -11.55 -37.91
C ARG A 241 -0.76 -12.35 -37.39
N PRO A 242 -1.89 -12.41 -38.11
CA PRO A 242 -2.99 -13.30 -37.74
C PRO A 242 -2.57 -14.76 -37.90
N LEU A 243 -2.94 -15.61 -36.95
CA LEU A 243 -2.67 -17.06 -36.94
C LEU A 243 -3.94 -17.88 -37.20
N GLY A 244 -5.11 -17.25 -37.22
CA GLY A 244 -6.40 -17.85 -37.52
C GLY A 244 -7.44 -16.79 -37.84
N ASP A 245 -8.66 -17.21 -38.09
CA ASP A 245 -9.79 -16.29 -38.35
C ASP A 245 -10.33 -15.70 -37.06
N TRP A 246 -11.03 -14.57 -37.18
CA TRP A 246 -11.80 -13.99 -36.08
C TRP A 246 -12.93 -14.92 -35.66
N GLN A 247 -13.08 -15.10 -34.35
CA GLN A 247 -14.15 -15.88 -33.74
C GLN A 247 -15.00 -14.97 -32.85
N GLU A 248 -16.33 -15.11 -32.92
CA GLU A 248 -17.22 -14.44 -31.98
C GLU A 248 -17.13 -15.15 -30.62
N ALA A 249 -16.65 -14.44 -29.61
CA ALA A 249 -16.34 -14.96 -28.28
C ALA A 249 -17.39 -14.58 -27.22
N GLY A 250 -18.51 -13.98 -27.64
CA GLY A 250 -19.66 -13.65 -26.79
C GLY A 250 -20.09 -12.19 -26.86
N GLY A 251 -20.98 -11.80 -25.95
CA GLY A 251 -21.44 -10.43 -25.76
C GLY A 251 -20.97 -9.86 -24.42
N LEU A 252 -20.70 -8.57 -24.39
CA LEU A 252 -20.42 -7.82 -23.16
C LEU A 252 -21.18 -6.48 -23.21
N ASP A 253 -22.08 -6.29 -22.25
CA ASP A 253 -23.05 -5.18 -22.19
C ASP A 253 -23.82 -5.01 -23.52
N ASP A 254 -23.62 -3.87 -24.19
CA ASP A 254 -24.20 -3.51 -25.48
C ASP A 254 -23.32 -3.88 -26.67
N GLY A 255 -22.17 -4.52 -26.45
CA GLY A 255 -21.19 -4.85 -27.49
C GLY A 255 -21.00 -6.35 -27.73
N ARG A 256 -20.38 -6.65 -28.86
CA ARG A 256 -19.94 -8.01 -29.25
C ARG A 256 -18.43 -8.12 -29.07
N VAL A 257 -17.98 -9.26 -28.56
CA VAL A 257 -16.57 -9.55 -28.34
C VAL A 257 -16.12 -10.55 -29.39
N TYR A 258 -15.05 -10.21 -30.09
CA TYR A 258 -14.39 -11.07 -31.07
C TYR A 258 -12.97 -11.34 -30.61
N GLU A 259 -12.46 -12.53 -30.90
CA GLU A 259 -11.06 -12.87 -30.63
C GLU A 259 -10.38 -13.51 -31.83
N GLN A 260 -9.07 -13.34 -31.91
CA GLN A 260 -8.23 -13.92 -32.94
C GLN A 260 -6.86 -14.26 -32.34
N PHE A 261 -6.31 -15.43 -32.66
CA PHE A 261 -4.91 -15.73 -32.35
C PHE A 261 -3.99 -14.95 -33.29
N VAL A 262 -2.99 -14.31 -32.71
CA VAL A 262 -1.99 -13.52 -33.42
C VAL A 262 -0.59 -13.87 -32.92
N GLY A 263 0.44 -13.52 -33.68
CA GLY A 263 1.84 -13.61 -33.23
C GLY A 263 2.65 -12.43 -33.69
N MET A 264 3.83 -12.22 -33.11
CA MET A 264 4.73 -11.15 -33.56
C MET A 264 5.21 -11.39 -34.99
N ALA A 265 5.29 -10.32 -35.79
CA ALA A 265 5.91 -10.38 -37.11
C ALA A 265 7.41 -10.71 -36.98
N GLY A 266 7.86 -11.76 -37.68
CA GLY A 266 9.27 -12.19 -37.70
C GLY A 266 9.63 -13.32 -36.72
N ASP A 267 8.77 -13.68 -35.77
CA ASP A 267 9.00 -14.82 -34.86
C ASP A 267 8.39 -16.10 -35.48
N GLY A 268 9.27 -17.00 -35.94
CA GLY A 268 8.91 -18.19 -36.72
C GLY A 268 8.33 -19.36 -35.92
N GLY A 269 8.03 -19.20 -34.63
CA GLY A 269 7.62 -20.29 -33.73
C GLY A 269 6.30 -20.07 -33.00
N VAL A 270 5.66 -21.18 -32.59
CA VAL A 270 4.41 -21.25 -31.80
C VAL A 270 4.54 -20.59 -30.42
N SER A 271 5.77 -20.44 -29.91
CA SER A 271 6.07 -19.85 -28.59
C SER A 271 5.90 -18.32 -28.49
N GLY A 272 5.33 -17.67 -29.52
CA GLY A 272 5.00 -16.25 -29.55
C GLY A 272 3.56 -15.95 -29.96
N ALA A 273 2.66 -16.94 -29.82
CA ALA A 273 1.23 -16.75 -30.08
C ALA A 273 0.53 -16.14 -28.85
N PHE A 274 -0.28 -15.12 -29.09
CA PHE A 274 -1.14 -14.45 -28.10
C PHE A 274 -2.50 -14.14 -28.73
N ARG A 275 -3.43 -13.61 -27.95
CA ARG A 275 -4.80 -13.31 -28.37
C ARG A 275 -4.95 -11.82 -28.63
N ARG A 276 -5.62 -11.50 -29.73
CA ARG A 276 -6.16 -10.17 -30.02
C ARG A 276 -7.66 -10.20 -29.84
N ILE A 277 -8.18 -9.32 -28.98
CA ILE A 277 -9.59 -9.26 -28.62
C ILE A 277 -10.14 -7.90 -29.03
N GLU A 278 -11.26 -7.90 -29.75
CA GLU A 278 -11.99 -6.69 -30.12
C GLU A 278 -13.36 -6.67 -29.43
N TRP A 279 -13.59 -5.68 -28.59
CA TRP A 279 -14.92 -5.34 -28.12
C TRP A 279 -15.50 -4.25 -29.00
N ARG A 280 -16.49 -4.62 -29.82
CA ARG A 280 -17.19 -3.72 -30.73
C ARG A 280 -18.50 -3.31 -30.08
N ARG A 281 -18.56 -2.07 -29.59
CA ARG A 281 -19.79 -1.53 -28.98
C ARG A 281 -20.87 -1.31 -30.02
N ALA A 282 -22.13 -1.40 -29.62
CA ALA A 282 -23.24 -1.06 -30.50
C ALA A 282 -23.15 0.42 -30.94
N ALA A 283 -23.60 0.67 -32.17
CA ALA A 283 -23.80 2.04 -32.65
C ALA A 283 -24.94 2.69 -31.85
N VAL A 284 -24.71 3.89 -31.32
CA VAL A 284 -25.73 4.68 -30.62
C VAL A 284 -26.02 5.91 -31.47
N HIS A 285 -27.30 6.17 -31.77
CA HIS A 285 -27.75 7.34 -32.56
C HIS A 285 -27.07 7.51 -33.94
N GLY A 286 -26.65 6.42 -34.59
CA GLY A 286 -26.06 6.46 -35.93
C GLY A 286 -24.55 6.74 -35.96
N GLU A 287 -23.89 6.91 -34.80
CA GLU A 287 -22.43 6.92 -34.70
C GLU A 287 -21.89 5.50 -34.53
N ALA A 288 -20.79 5.18 -35.22
CA ALA A 288 -20.12 3.89 -35.08
C ALA A 288 -19.65 3.72 -33.62
N GLY A 289 -20.02 2.59 -33.00
CA GLY A 289 -19.61 2.30 -31.64
C GLY A 289 -18.09 2.23 -31.49
N GLU A 290 -17.58 2.63 -30.32
CA GLU A 290 -16.17 2.53 -30.00
C GLU A 290 -15.69 1.07 -30.11
N ILE A 291 -14.54 0.87 -30.74
CA ILE A 291 -13.87 -0.43 -30.79
C ILE A 291 -12.70 -0.38 -29.81
N VAL A 292 -12.76 -1.23 -28.79
CA VAL A 292 -11.64 -1.44 -27.87
C VAL A 292 -10.89 -2.68 -28.35
N THR A 293 -9.62 -2.51 -28.69
CA THR A 293 -8.77 -3.63 -29.11
C THR A 293 -7.71 -3.91 -28.05
N LEU A 294 -7.58 -5.18 -27.67
CA LEU A 294 -6.74 -5.65 -26.59
C LEU A 294 -5.81 -6.77 -27.09
N LEU A 295 -4.62 -6.84 -26.52
CA LEU A 295 -3.66 -7.91 -26.74
C LEU A 295 -3.34 -8.58 -25.40
N THR A 296 -3.36 -9.91 -25.37
CA THR A 296 -3.13 -10.67 -24.13
C THR A 296 -2.51 -12.04 -24.37
N ASP A 297 -1.62 -12.47 -23.49
CA ASP A 297 -1.11 -13.85 -23.41
C ASP A 297 -1.89 -14.73 -22.43
N LEU A 298 -3.00 -14.23 -21.87
CA LEU A 298 -3.85 -14.99 -20.96
C LEU A 298 -4.51 -16.19 -21.67
N PRO A 299 -4.42 -17.41 -21.09
CA PRO A 299 -4.95 -18.61 -21.71
C PRO A 299 -6.47 -18.57 -21.77
N ALA A 300 -7.04 -18.91 -22.94
CA ALA A 300 -8.48 -18.89 -23.17
C ALA A 300 -9.23 -19.88 -22.27
N GLU A 301 -8.58 -20.96 -21.83
CA GLU A 301 -9.18 -21.96 -20.93
C GLU A 301 -9.44 -21.41 -19.52
N ARG A 302 -8.71 -20.38 -19.10
CA ARG A 302 -8.88 -19.74 -17.77
C ARG A 302 -9.54 -18.37 -17.84
N PHE A 303 -9.31 -17.65 -18.94
CA PHE A 303 -9.79 -16.29 -19.14
C PHE A 303 -10.49 -16.16 -20.49
N ASP A 304 -11.81 -16.15 -20.48
CA ASP A 304 -12.58 -15.91 -21.69
C ASP A 304 -12.39 -14.46 -22.18
N ALA A 305 -12.71 -14.21 -23.45
CA ALA A 305 -12.49 -12.89 -24.04
C ALA A 305 -13.30 -11.77 -23.35
N PRO A 306 -14.59 -11.97 -22.98
CA PRO A 306 -15.33 -10.99 -22.18
C PRO A 306 -14.67 -10.63 -20.83
N GLN A 307 -14.12 -11.61 -20.10
CA GLN A 307 -13.41 -11.38 -18.84
C GLN A 307 -12.16 -10.52 -19.05
N VAL A 308 -11.38 -10.76 -20.11
CA VAL A 308 -10.22 -9.92 -20.43
C VAL A 308 -10.64 -8.48 -20.74
N VAL A 309 -11.75 -8.28 -21.47
CA VAL A 309 -12.30 -6.94 -21.73
C VAL A 309 -12.73 -6.27 -20.44
N GLN A 310 -13.42 -6.97 -19.54
CA GLN A 310 -13.79 -6.43 -18.22
C GLN A 310 -12.58 -6.02 -17.40
N LEU A 311 -11.50 -6.83 -17.40
CA LEU A 311 -10.25 -6.50 -16.72
C LEU A 311 -9.60 -5.23 -17.28
N SER A 312 -9.55 -5.08 -18.61
CA SER A 312 -8.97 -3.89 -19.23
C SER A 312 -9.81 -2.64 -19.06
N CYS A 313 -11.14 -2.74 -19.11
CA CYS A 313 -12.04 -1.59 -19.06
C CYS A 313 -12.37 -1.14 -17.63
N ARG A 314 -11.99 -1.92 -16.62
CA ARG A 314 -12.13 -1.53 -15.21
C ARG A 314 -11.33 -0.25 -14.93
N ARG A 315 -11.95 0.71 -14.25
CA ARG A 315 -11.26 1.88 -13.70
C ARG A 315 -10.44 1.48 -12.48
N TRP A 316 -9.24 0.99 -12.70
CA TRP A 316 -8.37 0.50 -11.63
C TRP A 316 -7.98 1.58 -10.62
N ARG A 317 -7.95 2.85 -11.03
CA ARG A 317 -7.71 3.98 -10.12
C ARG A 317 -8.78 4.11 -9.03
N ASP A 318 -10.02 3.71 -9.31
CA ASP A 318 -11.13 3.77 -8.35
C ASP A 318 -10.97 2.75 -7.21
N ALA A 319 -10.11 1.73 -7.39
CA ALA A 319 -9.78 0.77 -6.34
C ALA A 319 -8.73 1.31 -5.34
N LEU A 320 -8.09 2.43 -5.65
CA LEU A 320 -7.07 3.02 -4.79
C LEU A 320 -7.71 3.90 -3.70
N PRO A 321 -7.15 3.92 -2.48
CA PRO A 321 -7.70 4.73 -1.39
C PRO A 321 -7.40 6.23 -1.53
N LEU A 322 -6.44 6.60 -2.39
CA LEU A 322 -5.89 7.94 -2.53
C LEU A 322 -5.63 8.28 -4.01
N PRO A 323 -5.72 9.57 -4.42
CA PRO A 323 -5.44 9.99 -5.79
C PRO A 323 -3.96 9.90 -6.16
N LEU A 324 -3.66 9.50 -7.41
CA LEU A 324 -2.29 9.36 -7.93
C LEU A 324 -1.73 10.65 -8.54
N ASP A 325 -2.59 11.60 -8.92
CA ASP A 325 -2.22 12.85 -9.59
C ASP A 325 -1.11 13.65 -8.88
N PRO A 326 -1.07 13.73 -7.53
CA PRO A 326 0.03 14.39 -6.83
C PRO A 326 1.39 13.70 -7.05
N VAL A 327 1.43 12.40 -7.33
CA VAL A 327 2.69 11.70 -7.55
C VAL A 327 3.27 12.04 -8.94
N THR A 328 2.40 12.23 -9.92
CA THR A 328 2.79 12.60 -11.28
C THR A 328 3.24 14.06 -11.35
N GLY A 329 4.49 14.30 -11.79
CA GLY A 329 5.00 15.65 -12.07
C GLY A 329 5.42 16.49 -10.85
N GLY A 330 5.60 15.89 -9.67
CA GLY A 330 6.12 16.59 -8.49
C GLY A 330 5.18 17.64 -7.88
N ALA A 331 3.88 17.58 -8.21
CA ALA A 331 2.87 18.59 -7.86
C ALA A 331 2.72 18.95 -6.36
N PRO A 332 3.04 18.08 -5.38
CA PRO A 332 3.05 18.43 -3.96
C PRO A 332 4.06 19.51 -3.62
N PHE A 333 5.10 19.65 -4.43
CA PHE A 333 6.28 20.46 -4.13
C PHE A 333 6.39 21.62 -5.13
N GLY A 334 6.26 22.84 -4.62
CA GLY A 334 6.27 24.04 -5.46
C GLY A 334 7.70 24.44 -5.82
N GLY A 335 7.96 24.71 -7.11
CA GLY A 335 9.24 25.27 -7.56
C GLY A 335 10.40 24.27 -7.61
N VAL A 336 10.13 22.98 -7.76
CA VAL A 336 11.17 21.95 -7.92
C VAL A 336 11.85 22.09 -9.29
N PRO A 337 13.19 22.20 -9.38
CA PRO A 337 13.91 22.21 -10.65
C PRO A 337 13.91 20.83 -11.30
N ALA A 338 14.00 20.78 -12.64
CA ALA A 338 13.96 19.54 -13.42
C ALA A 338 14.90 18.43 -12.90
N ARG A 339 16.13 18.77 -12.48
CA ARG A 339 17.10 17.82 -11.94
C ARG A 339 16.61 17.04 -10.71
N ALA A 340 15.74 17.64 -9.91
CA ALA A 340 15.21 17.05 -8.68
C ALA A 340 13.78 16.50 -8.83
N ALA A 341 13.17 16.60 -10.02
CA ALA A 341 11.79 16.21 -10.27
C ALA A 341 11.52 14.71 -10.01
N LEU A 342 12.45 13.83 -10.41
CA LEU A 342 12.32 12.39 -10.14
C LEU A 342 12.35 12.08 -8.64
N LEU A 343 13.18 12.78 -7.87
CA LEU A 343 13.20 12.64 -6.42
C LEU A 343 11.87 13.13 -5.83
N ALA A 344 11.37 14.28 -6.27
CA ALA A 344 10.09 14.84 -5.84
C ALA A 344 8.95 13.83 -6.01
N SER A 345 8.83 13.23 -7.19
CA SER A 345 7.83 12.18 -7.44
C SER A 345 8.07 10.93 -6.59
N GLY A 346 9.33 10.56 -6.34
CA GLY A 346 9.68 9.48 -5.43
C GLY A 346 9.21 9.72 -3.99
N ILE A 347 9.44 10.91 -3.45
CA ILE A 347 8.99 11.31 -2.11
C ILE A 347 7.46 11.32 -2.06
N ALA A 348 6.80 11.79 -3.12
CA ALA A 348 5.34 11.75 -3.21
C ALA A 348 4.78 10.32 -3.22
N ALA A 349 5.42 9.40 -3.94
CA ALA A 349 5.02 7.98 -3.95
C ALA A 349 5.27 7.28 -2.62
N PHE A 350 6.39 7.60 -1.97
CA PHE A 350 6.72 7.14 -0.62
C PHE A 350 5.67 7.58 0.39
N ALA A 351 5.32 8.86 0.39
CA ALA A 351 4.25 9.42 1.21
C ALA A 351 2.90 8.78 0.89
N TYR A 352 2.60 8.57 -0.39
CA TYR A 352 1.39 7.88 -0.84
C TYR A 352 1.28 6.48 -0.24
N ASN A 353 2.35 5.68 -0.31
CA ASN A 353 2.35 4.31 0.21
C ASN A 353 2.15 4.27 1.72
N ALA A 354 2.87 5.10 2.47
CA ALA A 354 2.70 5.24 3.92
C ALA A 354 1.27 5.65 4.29
N PHE A 355 0.72 6.63 3.57
CA PHE A 355 -0.63 7.15 3.80
C PHE A 355 -1.72 6.14 3.45
N SER A 356 -1.54 5.39 2.35
CA SER A 356 -2.42 4.30 1.96
C SER A 356 -2.48 3.22 3.04
N VAL A 357 -1.32 2.82 3.58
CA VAL A 357 -1.25 1.84 4.66
C VAL A 357 -1.94 2.33 5.92
N MET A 358 -1.72 3.58 6.34
CA MET A 358 -2.43 4.16 7.48
C MET A 358 -3.95 4.14 7.28
N THR A 359 -4.43 4.56 6.10
CA THR A 359 -5.86 4.58 5.77
C THR A 359 -6.46 3.18 5.84
N ARG A 360 -5.75 2.17 5.31
CA ARG A 360 -6.19 0.77 5.35
C ARG A 360 -6.17 0.19 6.77
N VAL A 361 -5.12 0.46 7.55
CA VAL A 361 -5.02 -0.03 8.93
C VAL A 361 -6.13 0.56 9.80
N VAL A 362 -6.44 1.85 9.66
CA VAL A 362 -7.57 2.47 10.37
C VAL A 362 -8.90 1.93 9.86
N GLY A 363 -9.09 1.85 8.55
CA GLY A 363 -10.31 1.33 7.95
C GLY A 363 -10.59 -0.13 8.31
N ALA A 364 -9.56 -0.94 8.59
CA ALA A 364 -9.75 -2.33 9.00
C ALA A 364 -9.83 -2.51 10.53
N ALA A 365 -9.26 -1.58 11.31
CA ALA A 365 -9.42 -1.57 12.77
C ALA A 365 -10.82 -1.09 13.20
N LEU A 366 -11.49 -0.32 12.35
CA LEU A 366 -12.77 0.30 12.64
C LEU A 366 -13.84 -0.18 11.65
N ASP A 367 -15.01 -0.57 12.14
CA ASP A 367 -16.17 -0.89 11.29
C ASP A 367 -16.79 0.42 10.74
N LEU A 368 -16.14 0.98 9.72
CA LEU A 368 -16.50 2.27 9.12
C LEU A 368 -17.54 2.09 8.02
N ASP A 369 -18.55 2.96 8.02
CA ASP A 369 -19.43 3.10 6.87
C ASP A 369 -18.73 3.87 5.72
N ALA A 370 -19.30 3.79 4.52
CA ALA A 370 -18.69 4.40 3.32
C ALA A 370 -18.39 5.90 3.48
N ARG A 371 -19.18 6.64 4.26
CA ARG A 371 -18.97 8.08 4.48
C ARG A 371 -17.79 8.35 5.41
N ASP A 372 -17.64 7.52 6.44
CA ASP A 372 -16.51 7.62 7.36
C ASP A 372 -15.21 7.17 6.66
N VAL A 373 -15.26 6.18 5.76
CA VAL A 373 -14.13 5.79 4.89
C VAL A 373 -13.70 6.93 3.97
N GLU A 374 -14.66 7.60 3.30
CA GLU A 374 -14.36 8.72 2.39
C GLU A 374 -13.70 9.91 3.11
N ARG A 375 -14.05 10.15 4.38
CA ARG A 375 -13.51 11.26 5.19
C ARG A 375 -12.18 10.95 5.85
N LEU A 376 -11.82 9.67 5.95
CA LEU A 376 -10.66 9.20 6.71
C LEU A 376 -9.33 9.80 6.22
N PRO A 377 -9.01 9.85 4.91
CA PRO A 377 -7.78 10.47 4.45
C PRO A 377 -7.63 11.93 4.90
N SER A 378 -8.70 12.74 4.72
CA SER A 378 -8.68 14.16 5.12
C SER A 378 -8.46 14.32 6.62
N LEU A 379 -9.11 13.49 7.46
CA LEU A 379 -8.90 13.51 8.91
C LEU A 379 -7.45 13.21 9.29
N ILE A 380 -6.87 12.15 8.71
CA ILE A 380 -5.48 11.76 8.98
C ILE A 380 -4.56 12.91 8.61
N ALA A 381 -4.68 13.44 7.38
CA ALA A 381 -3.82 14.51 6.90
C ALA A 381 -3.95 15.81 7.70
N ASP A 382 -5.17 16.23 8.05
CA ASP A 382 -5.40 17.43 8.85
C ASP A 382 -4.79 17.28 10.26
N GLY A 383 -4.93 16.11 10.90
CA GLY A 383 -4.34 15.82 12.21
C GLY A 383 -2.81 15.82 12.19
N VAL A 384 -2.22 15.17 11.18
CA VAL A 384 -0.77 15.11 10.98
C VAL A 384 -0.21 16.52 10.72
N THR A 385 -0.79 17.26 9.79
CA THR A 385 -0.36 18.63 9.45
C THR A 385 -0.42 19.55 10.66
N ALA A 386 -1.44 19.42 11.50
CA ALA A 386 -1.62 20.27 12.68
C ALA A 386 -0.62 19.98 13.82
N THR A 387 -0.09 18.75 13.90
CA THR A 387 0.59 18.31 15.13
C THR A 387 1.99 17.71 14.93
N TYR A 388 2.38 17.30 13.71
CA TYR A 388 3.65 16.61 13.45
C TYR A 388 4.87 17.42 13.88
N ALA A 389 5.01 18.67 13.43
CA ALA A 389 6.13 19.52 13.81
C ALA A 389 6.20 19.75 15.34
N GLY A 390 5.04 19.94 15.99
CA GLY A 390 4.97 20.07 17.44
C GLY A 390 5.36 18.78 18.18
N MET A 391 5.02 17.62 17.63
CA MET A 391 5.42 16.31 18.14
C MET A 391 6.93 16.12 18.06
N MET A 392 7.56 16.48 16.93
CA MET A 392 9.01 16.38 16.74
C MET A 392 9.80 17.36 17.63
N ILE A 393 9.18 18.46 18.08
CA ILE A 393 9.77 19.35 19.09
C ILE A 393 9.60 18.76 20.51
N ALA A 394 8.47 18.13 20.79
CA ALA A 394 8.12 17.63 22.12
C ALA A 394 8.78 16.28 22.47
N LEU A 395 9.06 15.45 21.46
CA LEU A 395 9.68 14.13 21.59
C LEU A 395 11.06 14.19 20.94
N PRO A 396 12.15 14.01 21.71
CA PRO A 396 13.51 14.15 21.18
C PRO A 396 13.88 12.95 20.28
N PRO A 397 14.91 13.06 19.42
CA PRO A 397 15.25 12.02 18.43
C PRO A 397 15.46 10.63 19.04
N GLU A 398 16.07 10.53 20.23
CA GLU A 398 16.35 9.27 20.93
C GLU A 398 15.07 8.53 21.34
N TRP A 399 13.93 9.24 21.39
CA TRP A 399 12.62 8.60 21.56
C TRP A 399 12.23 7.75 20.35
N TRP A 400 12.64 8.14 19.15
CA TRP A 400 12.27 7.48 17.90
C TRP A 400 13.24 6.38 17.49
N GLU A 401 14.52 6.50 17.86
CA GLU A 401 15.56 5.49 17.57
C GLU A 401 15.18 4.07 18.04
N ARG A 402 14.43 3.95 19.15
CA ARG A 402 13.94 2.66 19.66
C ARG A 402 13.07 1.87 18.66
N TYR A 403 12.48 2.56 17.68
CA TYR A 403 11.63 1.95 16.67
C TYR A 403 12.41 1.55 15.40
N ASP A 404 13.67 1.97 15.24
CA ASP A 404 14.49 1.63 14.06
C ASP A 404 14.74 0.12 13.99
N GLN A 405 15.02 -0.51 15.15
CA GLN A 405 15.36 -1.94 15.23
C GLN A 405 14.14 -2.86 15.41
N LEU A 406 12.92 -2.30 15.36
CA LEU A 406 11.72 -3.11 15.57
C LEU A 406 11.36 -3.92 14.31
N PRO A 407 11.02 -5.22 14.46
CA PRO A 407 10.46 -5.98 13.37
C PRO A 407 9.18 -5.31 12.83
N ALA A 408 9.03 -5.22 11.52
CA ALA A 408 7.86 -4.61 10.86
C ALA A 408 6.51 -5.20 11.34
N THR A 409 6.47 -6.45 11.78
CA THR A 409 5.28 -7.08 12.37
C THR A 409 4.90 -6.49 13.73
N ALA A 410 5.88 -6.21 14.59
CA ALA A 410 5.69 -5.58 15.89
C ALA A 410 5.29 -4.11 15.73
N LEU A 411 5.97 -3.38 14.83
CA LEU A 411 5.58 -2.02 14.47
C LEU A 411 4.14 -1.99 13.91
N GLY A 412 3.78 -2.95 13.06
CA GLY A 412 2.41 -3.10 12.58
C GLY A 412 1.37 -3.35 13.67
N GLN A 413 1.73 -4.04 14.77
CA GLN A 413 0.85 -4.18 15.93
C GLN A 413 0.65 -2.83 16.63
N ILE A 414 1.72 -2.06 16.82
CA ILE A 414 1.65 -0.72 17.43
C ILE A 414 0.76 0.21 16.59
N VAL A 415 0.95 0.24 15.28
CA VAL A 415 0.13 1.05 14.36
C VAL A 415 -1.35 0.63 14.41
N ARG A 416 -1.65 -0.68 14.51
CA ARG A 416 -3.03 -1.16 14.71
C ARG A 416 -3.63 -0.74 16.05
N MET A 417 -2.83 -0.76 17.13
CA MET A 417 -3.29 -0.29 18.45
C MET A 417 -3.56 1.23 18.46
N LEU A 418 -2.76 2.01 17.74
CA LEU A 418 -2.97 3.44 17.54
C LEU A 418 -4.23 3.71 16.70
N ALA A 419 -4.48 2.90 15.68
CA ALA A 419 -5.59 3.06 14.76
C ALA A 419 -6.97 3.02 15.44
N VAL A 420 -7.13 2.24 16.52
CA VAL A 420 -8.37 2.16 17.31
C VAL A 420 -8.73 3.49 17.97
N HIS A 421 -7.74 4.37 18.19
CA HIS A 421 -7.95 5.70 18.77
C HIS A 421 -8.30 6.77 17.72
N VAL A 422 -8.25 6.44 16.43
CA VAL A 422 -8.71 7.34 15.37
C VAL A 422 -10.24 7.29 15.30
N ASP A 423 -10.90 8.45 15.33
CA ASP A 423 -12.35 8.52 15.16
C ASP A 423 -12.71 9.33 13.91
N PRO A 424 -13.04 8.72 12.76
CA PRO A 424 -13.38 9.47 11.54
C PRO A 424 -14.79 10.10 11.55
N ARG A 425 -15.60 9.80 12.56
CA ARG A 425 -16.96 10.34 12.65
C ARG A 425 -16.93 11.84 12.87
N SER A 426 -17.98 12.50 12.41
CA SER A 426 -18.17 13.94 12.70
C SER A 426 -18.35 14.17 14.19
N GLU A 427 -17.86 15.29 14.71
CA GLU A 427 -17.95 15.65 16.14
C GLU A 427 -19.38 15.52 16.69
N ARG A 428 -20.39 15.87 15.86
CA ARG A 428 -21.81 15.70 16.19
C ARG A 428 -22.18 14.23 16.42
N ARG A 429 -21.70 13.31 15.57
CA ARG A 429 -21.94 11.87 15.69
C ARG A 429 -21.10 11.27 16.83
N ARG A 430 -19.85 11.72 17.04
CA ARG A 430 -19.02 11.31 18.18
C ARG A 430 -19.72 11.55 19.52
N ARG A 431 -20.30 12.73 19.69
CA ARG A 431 -21.06 13.08 20.91
C ARG A 431 -22.32 12.24 21.10
N ARG A 432 -22.99 11.86 20.01
CA ARG A 432 -24.25 11.10 20.03
C ARG A 432 -24.02 9.60 20.24
N ASP A 433 -23.00 9.05 19.58
CA ASP A 433 -22.77 7.62 19.43
C ASP A 433 -21.51 7.19 20.19
N ASN A 434 -21.18 7.82 21.32
CA ASN A 434 -20.02 7.41 22.12
C ASN A 434 -20.30 6.02 22.73
N ARG A 435 -19.94 4.98 21.98
CA ARG A 435 -20.30 3.57 22.25
C ARG A 435 -19.49 2.94 23.37
N LEU A 436 -18.32 3.49 23.71
CA LEU A 436 -17.43 2.95 24.73
C LEU A 436 -17.55 3.74 26.04
N SER A 437 -17.58 3.01 27.16
CA SER A 437 -17.45 3.62 28.48
C SER A 437 -16.08 4.30 28.61
N ALA A 438 -16.01 5.41 29.33
CA ALA A 438 -14.76 6.10 29.65
C ALA A 438 -13.72 5.15 30.26
N LYS A 439 -14.16 4.15 31.04
CA LYS A 439 -13.28 3.12 31.60
C LYS A 439 -12.64 2.25 30.52
N SER A 440 -13.40 1.81 29.52
CA SER A 440 -12.89 1.00 28.40
C SER A 440 -11.93 1.80 27.53
N GLN A 441 -12.22 3.09 27.28
CA GLN A 441 -11.31 3.98 26.55
C GLN A 441 -9.99 4.18 27.30
N ALA A 442 -10.04 4.39 28.61
CA ALA A 442 -8.84 4.50 29.44
C ALA A 442 -8.00 3.21 29.43
N LEU A 443 -8.63 2.04 29.48
CA LEU A 443 -7.92 0.75 29.38
C LEU A 443 -7.24 0.55 28.03
N LEU A 444 -7.93 0.86 26.93
CA LEU A 444 -7.34 0.79 25.59
C LEU A 444 -6.14 1.73 25.45
N ARG A 445 -6.25 2.96 25.97
CA ARG A 445 -5.15 3.92 25.95
C ARG A 445 -3.97 3.44 26.79
N ALA A 446 -4.23 2.91 27.98
CA ALA A 446 -3.20 2.37 28.85
C ALA A 446 -2.42 1.23 28.14
N ALA A 447 -3.13 0.29 27.50
CA ALA A 447 -2.51 -0.79 26.74
C ALA A 447 -1.66 -0.28 25.57
N THR A 448 -2.17 0.69 24.79
CA THR A 448 -1.40 1.32 23.70
C THR A 448 -0.15 2.02 24.23
N LEU A 449 -0.27 2.74 25.34
CA LEU A 449 0.86 3.43 25.96
C LEU A 449 1.91 2.47 26.52
N GLU A 450 1.49 1.38 27.14
CA GLU A 450 2.42 0.34 27.59
C GLU A 450 3.23 -0.22 26.42
N ARG A 451 2.59 -0.51 25.29
CA ARG A 451 3.32 -1.00 24.11
C ARG A 451 4.25 0.05 23.51
N LEU A 452 3.85 1.33 23.42
CA LEU A 452 4.70 2.42 22.92
C LEU A 452 5.89 2.73 23.85
N MET A 453 5.76 2.42 25.14
CA MET A 453 6.81 2.68 26.12
C MET A 453 7.72 1.47 26.36
N HIS A 454 7.41 0.32 25.77
CA HIS A 454 8.20 -0.89 25.96
C HIS A 454 9.45 -0.83 25.06
N ASP A 455 10.63 -0.92 25.66
CA ASP A 455 11.86 -1.12 24.90
C ASP A 455 11.96 -2.62 24.58
N ASP A 456 11.74 -3.01 23.32
CA ASP A 456 11.91 -4.40 22.85
C ASP A 456 13.42 -4.81 22.76
N GLY A 457 14.32 -4.06 23.41
CA GLY A 457 15.76 -4.32 23.49
C GLY A 457 16.15 -5.42 24.48
N ASP A 458 15.18 -5.96 25.22
CA ASP A 458 15.35 -7.21 25.97
C ASP A 458 14.88 -8.38 25.10
N ASP A 459 15.82 -9.28 24.78
CA ASP A 459 15.69 -10.67 24.32
C ASP A 459 14.28 -11.09 23.80
N PRO A 460 14.11 -11.62 22.57
CA PRO A 460 12.82 -12.21 22.15
C PRO A 460 12.35 -13.37 23.06
N ALA A 461 13.20 -13.90 23.97
CA ALA A 461 12.81 -14.79 25.07
C ALA A 461 12.18 -14.08 26.28
N ALA A 462 12.34 -12.76 26.41
CA ALA A 462 11.64 -11.83 27.30
C ALA A 462 10.37 -11.26 26.66
N ASN A 463 9.83 -11.93 25.63
CA ASN A 463 8.41 -11.84 25.31
C ASN A 463 7.63 -11.84 26.63
N VAL A 464 6.92 -10.74 26.92
CA VAL A 464 5.94 -10.65 28.02
C VAL A 464 4.83 -11.73 27.89
N PHE A 465 4.83 -12.44 26.76
CA PHE A 465 4.01 -13.59 26.38
C PHE A 465 4.69 -14.97 26.45
N SER A 466 5.95 -15.07 26.89
CA SER A 466 6.62 -16.36 27.17
C SER A 466 6.61 -16.60 28.66
N LEU A 467 5.57 -17.28 29.16
CA LEU A 467 5.58 -17.80 30.52
C LEU A 467 6.76 -18.78 30.63
N ARG A 468 7.81 -18.38 31.37
CA ARG A 468 8.94 -19.29 31.69
C ARG A 468 8.34 -20.57 32.24
N THR A 469 8.61 -21.70 31.57
CA THR A 469 8.06 -23.00 31.93
C THR A 469 9.17 -23.90 32.45
N ILE A 470 9.04 -24.37 33.68
CA ILE A 470 9.96 -25.31 34.32
C ILE A 470 9.35 -26.71 34.20
N ALA A 471 9.98 -27.58 33.43
CA ALA A 471 9.62 -28.99 33.37
C ALA A 471 10.16 -29.72 34.60
N MET A 472 9.33 -30.54 35.24
CA MET A 472 9.70 -31.30 36.43
C MET A 472 9.15 -32.72 36.33
N ALA A 473 9.98 -33.73 36.59
CA ALA A 473 9.53 -35.10 36.52
C ALA A 473 8.61 -35.44 37.71
N THR A 474 7.69 -36.37 37.50
CA THR A 474 6.72 -36.82 38.52
C THR A 474 7.38 -37.31 39.80
N ARG A 475 8.54 -37.97 39.69
CA ARG A 475 9.34 -38.42 40.84
C ARG A 475 9.85 -37.24 41.69
N ASP A 476 10.23 -36.15 41.03
CA ASP A 476 10.81 -34.98 41.69
C ASP A 476 9.70 -34.21 42.40
N PHE A 477 8.52 -34.10 41.75
CA PHE A 477 7.31 -33.55 42.37
C PHE A 477 6.88 -34.32 43.62
N SER A 478 6.86 -35.65 43.56
CA SER A 478 6.45 -36.48 44.71
C SER A 478 7.46 -36.42 45.86
N SER A 479 8.74 -36.24 45.55
CA SER A 479 9.81 -36.20 46.56
C SER A 479 9.88 -34.88 47.33
N ASN A 480 9.53 -33.76 46.68
CA ASN A 480 9.59 -32.44 47.29
C ASN A 480 8.55 -31.48 46.66
N PRO A 481 7.27 -31.59 47.05
CA PRO A 481 6.20 -30.75 46.52
C PRO A 481 6.40 -29.27 46.89
N SER A 482 7.08 -28.97 48.00
CA SER A 482 7.37 -27.59 48.41
C SER A 482 8.31 -26.86 47.44
N LYS A 483 9.23 -27.58 46.79
CA LYS A 483 10.10 -27.02 45.75
C LYS A 483 9.29 -26.61 44.52
N ALA A 484 8.33 -27.44 44.12
CA ALA A 484 7.42 -27.13 43.03
C ALA A 484 6.57 -25.88 43.29
N LEU A 485 6.06 -25.72 44.52
CA LEU A 485 5.26 -24.56 44.91
C LEU A 485 6.09 -23.26 44.93
N ARG A 486 7.37 -23.32 45.32
CA ARG A 486 8.27 -22.16 45.24
C ARG A 486 8.54 -21.76 43.79
N HIS A 487 8.81 -22.73 42.92
CA HIS A 487 9.00 -22.47 41.49
C HIS A 487 7.73 -21.95 40.81
N ALA A 488 6.55 -22.42 41.25
CA ALA A 488 5.26 -21.96 40.74
C ALA A 488 4.95 -20.48 41.04
N GLY A 489 5.68 -19.84 41.97
CA GLY A 489 5.59 -18.40 42.23
C GLY A 489 6.42 -17.54 41.27
N GLU A 490 7.32 -18.15 40.48
CA GLU A 490 8.22 -17.44 39.56
C GLU A 490 8.01 -17.87 38.09
N ALA A 491 7.46 -19.07 37.85
CA ALA A 491 7.35 -19.70 36.54
C ALA A 491 6.26 -20.80 36.53
N LEU A 492 5.71 -21.12 35.36
CA LEU A 492 4.80 -22.27 35.23
C LEU A 492 5.56 -23.58 35.47
N VAL A 493 5.02 -24.46 36.32
CA VAL A 493 5.68 -25.75 36.58
C VAL A 493 4.91 -26.86 35.88
N MET A 494 5.49 -27.43 34.83
CA MET A 494 4.93 -28.53 34.06
C MET A 494 5.43 -29.86 34.61
N VAL A 495 4.54 -30.62 35.25
CA VAL A 495 4.84 -31.95 35.76
C VAL A 495 4.75 -32.96 34.63
N THR A 496 5.83 -33.68 34.37
CA THR A 496 5.90 -34.68 33.29
C THR A 496 6.04 -36.10 33.83
N LYS A 497 5.48 -37.07 33.11
CA LYS A 497 5.69 -38.52 33.32
C LYS A 497 6.05 -39.13 31.98
N TYR A 498 7.19 -39.81 31.89
CA TYR A 498 7.74 -40.31 30.60
C TYR A 498 7.81 -39.21 29.53
N ASN A 499 8.28 -38.02 29.92
CA ASN A 499 8.36 -36.84 29.05
C ASN A 499 7.02 -36.35 28.47
N ARG A 500 5.89 -36.81 29.00
CA ARG A 500 4.55 -36.29 28.67
C ARG A 500 4.02 -35.43 29.81
N PRO A 501 3.44 -34.25 29.51
CA PRO A 501 2.84 -33.40 30.54
C PRO A 501 1.60 -34.08 31.13
N ILE A 502 1.50 -34.09 32.46
CA ILE A 502 0.35 -34.68 33.17
C ILE A 502 -0.34 -33.69 34.12
N ALA A 503 0.36 -32.63 34.54
CA ALA A 503 -0.20 -31.57 35.37
C ALA A 503 0.60 -30.28 35.15
N LEU A 504 -0.07 -29.15 35.36
CA LEU A 504 0.54 -27.81 35.32
C LEU A 504 0.21 -27.11 36.64
N LEU A 505 1.24 -26.65 37.36
CA LEU A 505 1.04 -25.77 38.51
C LEU A 505 1.22 -24.32 38.07
N VAL A 506 0.28 -23.50 38.51
CA VAL A 506 0.18 -22.07 38.19
C VAL A 506 -0.08 -21.34 39.50
N SER A 507 0.55 -20.19 39.72
CA SER A 507 0.20 -19.32 40.84
C SER A 507 -1.24 -18.80 40.69
N ILE A 508 -1.87 -18.38 41.79
CA ILE A 508 -3.21 -17.78 41.71
C ILE A 508 -3.17 -16.48 40.89
N ASP A 509 -2.09 -15.71 41.01
CA ASP A 509 -1.91 -14.46 40.28
C ASP A 509 -1.73 -14.70 38.78
N ASP A 510 -0.91 -15.67 38.38
CA ASP A 510 -0.76 -16.07 36.97
C ASP A 510 -2.02 -16.74 36.43
N TRP A 511 -2.75 -17.48 37.26
CA TRP A 511 -4.04 -18.06 36.88
C TRP A 511 -5.09 -16.99 36.65
N ASN A 512 -5.15 -15.96 37.51
CA ASN A 512 -6.04 -14.82 37.33
C ASN A 512 -5.63 -13.96 36.13
N ARG A 513 -4.33 -13.82 35.87
CA ARG A 513 -3.78 -13.20 34.66
C ARG A 513 -4.18 -14.00 33.42
N LEU A 514 -3.95 -15.31 33.39
CA LEU A 514 -4.34 -16.20 32.30
C LEU A 514 -5.86 -16.24 32.10
N LEU A 515 -6.66 -16.19 33.16
CA LEU A 515 -8.12 -16.06 33.06
C LEU A 515 -8.53 -14.68 32.53
N GLY A 516 -7.81 -13.62 32.91
CA GLY A 516 -7.96 -12.27 32.36
C GLY A 516 -7.65 -12.25 30.88
N GLU A 517 -6.54 -12.85 30.47
CA GLU A 517 -6.08 -13.00 29.09
C GLU A 517 -6.99 -13.91 28.27
N VAL A 518 -7.48 -15.02 28.81
CA VAL A 518 -8.50 -15.88 28.15
C VAL A 518 -9.81 -15.14 28.05
N ARG A 519 -10.21 -14.33 29.05
CA ARG A 519 -11.38 -13.45 28.94
C ARG A 519 -11.16 -12.33 27.94
N GLU A 520 -9.97 -11.78 27.80
CA GLU A 520 -9.61 -10.77 26.80
C GLU A 520 -9.49 -11.36 25.39
N THR A 521 -8.99 -12.59 25.26
CA THR A 521 -8.91 -13.38 24.02
C THR A 521 -10.28 -13.90 23.61
N SER A 522 -11.12 -14.27 24.58
CA SER A 522 -12.53 -14.59 24.40
C SER A 522 -13.35 -13.33 24.18
N LEU A 523 -13.00 -12.16 24.71
CA LEU A 523 -13.63 -10.87 24.41
C LEU A 523 -13.18 -10.33 23.07
N THR A 524 -11.93 -10.56 22.63
CA THR A 524 -11.52 -10.28 21.25
C THR A 524 -12.21 -11.26 20.31
N ARG A 525 -12.23 -12.57 20.61
CA ARG A 525 -13.02 -13.53 19.81
C ARG A 525 -14.51 -13.25 19.84
N LEU A 526 -15.10 -12.85 20.96
CA LEU A 526 -16.53 -12.49 21.08
C LEU A 526 -16.81 -11.08 20.56
N SER A 527 -15.85 -10.16 20.50
CA SER A 527 -16.02 -8.87 19.83
C SER A 527 -15.88 -9.03 18.31
N PHE A 528 -15.00 -9.92 17.86
CA PHE A 528 -14.90 -10.34 16.46
C PHE A 528 -16.12 -11.18 16.05
N ASP A 529 -16.60 -12.10 16.90
CA ASP A 529 -17.80 -12.91 16.64
C ASP A 529 -19.09 -12.11 16.83
N ALA A 530 -19.20 -11.16 17.76
CA ALA A 530 -20.37 -10.28 17.86
C ALA A 530 -20.42 -9.25 16.70
N ALA A 531 -19.27 -8.91 16.11
CA ALA A 531 -19.20 -8.17 14.86
C ALA A 531 -19.54 -9.05 13.63
N ALA A 532 -19.16 -10.34 13.64
CA ALA A 532 -19.44 -11.28 12.55
C ALA A 532 -20.85 -11.92 12.60
N SER A 533 -21.43 -12.13 13.78
CA SER A 533 -22.70 -12.85 13.98
C SER A 533 -23.94 -11.96 14.05
N GLN A 534 -23.79 -10.63 13.99
CA GLN A 534 -24.92 -9.73 13.70
C GLN A 534 -25.35 -9.78 12.21
N GLY A 535 -24.69 -10.60 11.38
CA GLY A 535 -25.04 -10.88 9.99
C GLY A 535 -26.16 -11.90 9.74
N VAL A 536 -26.74 -12.54 10.76
CA VAL A 536 -27.91 -13.44 10.55
C VAL A 536 -29.20 -12.70 10.91
N ARG A 537 -29.79 -12.02 9.92
CA ARG A 537 -31.23 -11.73 9.97
C ARG A 537 -31.99 -13.07 9.89
N PRO A 538 -32.97 -13.33 10.76
CA PRO A 538 -33.89 -14.43 10.52
C PRO A 538 -34.68 -14.10 9.25
N VAL A 539 -34.73 -15.05 8.32
CA VAL A 539 -35.64 -15.04 7.18
C VAL A 539 -37.05 -14.97 7.75
N ALA A 540 -37.67 -13.80 7.69
CA ALA A 540 -39.10 -13.66 7.90
C ALA A 540 -39.78 -14.31 6.68
N LEU A 541 -40.26 -15.54 6.87
CA LEU A 541 -41.22 -16.16 5.97
C LEU A 541 -42.46 -15.28 5.96
N SER A 542 -42.69 -14.57 4.86
CA SER A 542 -43.97 -13.91 4.59
C SER A 542 -45.00 -15.02 4.37
N GLU A 543 -45.86 -15.23 5.36
CA GLU A 543 -47.08 -16.01 5.19
C GLU A 543 -47.98 -15.30 4.17
N SER A 544 -48.24 -16.02 3.08
CA SER A 544 -49.33 -15.78 2.14
C SER A 544 -50.66 -15.78 2.90
N SER A 545 -51.39 -14.67 2.84
CA SER A 545 -52.80 -14.62 3.22
C SER A 545 -53.60 -13.95 2.11
N LEU A 546 -54.32 -14.83 1.41
CA LEU A 546 -55.56 -14.66 0.67
C LEU A 546 -56.34 -13.36 0.98
N ASN A 547 -56.39 -12.45 0.00
CA ASN A 547 -57.61 -12.00 -0.70
C ASN A 547 -57.27 -10.91 -1.72
#